data_AF-A0A536BJT5-F1
#
_entry.id   AF-A0A536BJT5-F1
#
_cell.length_a   1.000
_cell.length_b   1.000
_cell.length_c   1.000
_cell.angle_alpha   90.00
_cell.angle_beta   90.00
_cell.angle_gamma   90.00
#
_symmetry.space_group_name_H-M   'P 1'
#
loop_
_entity.id
_entity.type
_entity.pdbx_description
1 polymer ?
#
loop_
_entity_poly.entity_id
_entity_poly.type
_entity_poly.pdbx_seq_one_letter_code
_entity_poly.pdbx_strand_id
1 'polypeptide(L)' 'MLVKIPIDPVLVSIGGLKIHWYGIMIAIGLYVGIQVALRDSVRRGINKDQ' A
#
# COMPACT_ATOMS: atom_id res chain seq x y z
N MET A 1 1.81 -16.28 30.42
CA MET A 1 2.37 -14.92 30.26
C MET A 1 2.23 -14.53 28.80
N LEU A 2 1.25 -13.70 28.46
CA LEU A 2 1.06 -13.24 27.07
C LEU A 2 2.02 -12.08 26.83
N VAL A 3 3.00 -12.29 25.96
CA VAL A 3 3.88 -11.24 25.46
C VAL A 3 3.01 -10.32 24.59
N LYS A 4 2.47 -9.25 25.19
CA LYS A 4 1.80 -8.18 24.46
C LYS A 4 2.89 -7.27 23.94
N ILE A 5 3.29 -7.44 22.68
CA ILE A 5 4.16 -6.48 22.01
C ILE A 5 3.28 -5.24 21.73
N PRO A 6 3.50 -4.10 22.40
CA PRO A 6 2.71 -2.91 22.13
C PRO A 6 3.27 -2.27 20.86
N ILE A 7 3.00 -2.87 19.70
CA ILE A 7 3.17 -2.18 18.43
C ILE A 7 2.06 -1.14 18.36
N ASP A 8 2.44 0.12 18.48
CA ASP A 8 1.53 1.23 18.22
C ASP A 8 1.05 1.13 16.77
N PRO A 9 -0.27 1.00 16.53
CA PRO A 9 -0.79 0.82 15.18
C PRO A 9 -0.70 2.11 14.36
N VAL A 10 -0.41 3.25 15.02
CA VAL A 10 -0.28 4.58 14.43
C VAL A 10 1.17 4.85 14.11
N LEU A 11 1.47 5.07 12.82
CA LEU A 11 2.78 5.42 12.32
C LEU A 11 3.09 6.91 12.56
N VAL A 12 2.14 7.79 12.19
CA VAL A 12 2.26 9.25 12.36
C VAL A 12 0.87 9.81 12.70
N SER A 13 0.82 10.74 13.64
CA SER A 13 -0.38 11.53 13.96
C SER A 13 -0.12 12.99 13.58
N ILE A 14 -0.84 13.50 12.58
CA ILE A 14 -0.77 14.91 12.18
C ILE A 14 -2.08 15.58 12.58
N GLY A 15 -2.06 16.36 13.66
CA GLY A 15 -3.25 16.98 14.24
C GLY A 15 -4.28 15.93 14.66
N GLY A 16 -5.35 15.78 13.86
CA GLY A 16 -6.41 14.78 14.05
C GLY A 16 -6.34 13.55 13.13
N LEU A 17 -5.41 13.52 12.17
CA LEU A 17 -5.29 12.41 11.23
C LEU A 17 -4.26 11.40 11.72
N LYS A 18 -4.73 10.19 12.05
CA LYS A 18 -3.88 9.06 12.46
C LYS A 18 -3.59 8.17 11.26
N ILE A 19 -2.34 8.22 10.77
CA ILE A 19 -1.86 7.31 9.74
C ILE A 19 -1.45 6.01 10.43
N HIS A 20 -2.01 4.90 9.98
CA HIS A 20 -1.74 3.59 10.57
C HIS A 20 -0.79 2.76 9.70
N TRP A 21 -0.11 1.80 10.31
CA TRP A 21 0.79 0.87 9.60
C TRP A 21 0.07 0.05 8.52
N TYR A 22 -1.20 -0.29 8.70
CA TYR A 22 -1.96 -0.96 7.65
C TYR A 22 -2.18 -0.05 6.43
N GLY A 23 -2.30 1.27 6.63
CA GLY A 23 -2.48 2.23 5.56
C GLY A 23 -1.26 2.32 4.65
N ILE A 24 -0.06 2.34 5.23
CA ILE A 24 1.19 2.33 4.45
C ILE A 24 1.36 1.00 3.70
N MET A 25 1.01 -0.14 4.32
CA MET A 25 1.05 -1.44 3.64
C MET A 25 0.09 -1.51 2.44
N ILE A 26 -1.12 -0.96 2.58
CA ILE A 26 -2.10 -0.88 1.49
C ILE A 26 -1.58 0.02 0.37
N ALA A 27 -1.04 1.20 0.70
CA ALA A 27 -0.51 2.14 -0.29
C ALA A 27 0.65 1.51 -1.10
N ILE A 28 1.57 0.82 -0.41
CA ILE A 28 2.69 0.11 -1.07
C ILE A 28 2.15 -1.02 -1.96
N GLY A 29 1.23 -1.85 -1.45
CA GLY A 29 0.65 -2.95 -2.22
C GLY A 29 -0.09 -2.47 -3.47
N LEU A 30 -0.88 -1.39 -3.34
CA LEU A 30 -1.58 -0.75 -4.45
C LEU A 30 -0.58 -0.20 -5.48
N TYR A 31 0.45 0.52 -5.03
CA TYR A 31 1.46 1.09 -5.91
C TYR A 31 2.20 0.01 -6.71
N VAL A 32 2.65 -1.06 -6.05
CA VAL A 32 3.31 -2.18 -6.71
C VAL A 32 2.36 -2.91 -7.65
N GLY A 33 1.12 -3.15 -7.23
CA GLY A 33 0.09 -3.78 -8.07
C GLY A 33 -0.17 -3.01 -9.35
N ILE A 34 -0.27 -1.67 -9.27
CA ILE A 34 -0.42 -0.80 -10.44
C ILE A 34 0.82 -0.87 -11.33
N GLN A 35 2.03 -0.78 -10.77
CA GLN A 35 3.27 -0.88 -11.54
C GLN A 35 3.39 -2.20 -12.30
N VAL A 36 3.05 -3.32 -11.65
CA VAL A 36 3.03 -4.64 -12.27
C VAL A 36 1.96 -4.70 -13.35
N ALA A 37 0.74 -4.24 -13.08
CA ALA A 37 -0.35 -4.22 -14.06
C ALA A 37 0.04 -3.40 -15.30
N LEU A 38 0.59 -2.19 -15.12
CA LEU A 38 1.06 -1.34 -16.22
C LEU A 38 2.16 -2.01 -17.03
N ARG A 39 3.13 -2.64 -16.37
CA ARG A 39 4.21 -3.37 -17.04
C ARG A 39 3.68 -4.58 -17.81
N ASP A 40 2.69 -5.26 -17.25
CA ASP A 40 2.05 -6.41 -17.89
C ASP A 40 1.14 -5.98 -19.06
N SER A 41 0.45 -4.83 -18.97
CA SER A 41 -0.30 -4.23 -20.08
C SER A 41 0.60 -3.92 -21.28
N VAL A 42 1.78 -3.34 -21.04
CA VAL A 42 2.78 -3.08 -22.08
C VAL A 42 3.28 -4.39 -22.69
N ARG A 43 3.54 -5.42 -21.88
CA ARG A 43 4.02 -6.74 -22.35
C ARG A 43 2.97 -7.50 -23.16
N ARG A 44 1.69 -7.38 -22.80
CA ARG A 44 0.59 -8.05 -23.49
C ARG A 44 0.12 -7.31 -24.75
N GLY A 45 0.76 -6.19 -25.11
CA GLY A 45 0.38 -5.42 -26.29
C GLY A 45 -1.02 -4.82 -26.19
N ILE A 46 -1.54 -4.65 -24.97
CA ILE A 46 -2.75 -3.87 -24.74
C ILE A 46 -2.33 -2.41 -24.91
N ASN A 47 -2.30 -1.97 -26.17
CA ASN A 47 -2.25 -0.56 -26.49
C ASN A 47 -3.40 0.10 -25.77
N LYS A 48 -3.10 1.21 -25.11
CA LYS A 48 -4.02 2.01 -24.29
C LYS A 48 -5.14 2.67 -25.11
N ASP A 49 -5.36 2.20 -26.34
CA ASP A 49 -6.04 2.84 -27.46
C ASP A 49 -7.13 1.94 -28.09
N GLN A 50 -7.68 0.97 -27.34
CA GLN A 50 -8.91 0.25 -27.71
C GLN A 50 -9.97 0.47 -26.62
#